data_AF-A0A521KAX5-F1
#
_entry.id   AF-A0A521KAX5-F1
#
_cell.length_a   1.000
_cell.length_b   1.000
_cell.length_c   1.000
_cell.angle_alpha   90.00
_cell.angle_beta   90.00
_cell.angle_gamma   90.00
#
_symmetry.space_group_name_H-M   'P 1'
#
loop_
_entity.id
_entity.type
_entity.pdbx_description
1 polymer ?
#
loop_
_entity_poly.entity_id
_entity_poly.type
_entity_poly.pdbx_seq_one_letter_code
_entity_poly.pdbx_strand_id
1 'polypeptide(L)'
;LFGLLGAGWSLGKRHGGQWGEDARRMFRTWAISGVLYSFAVPGVSIPGHVGGLIGGALLGYLLVPQARRMGAVARNPPWLVLLAGLALFSVPASFALAALHFGD
;
A
#
# COMPACT_ATOMS: atom_id res chain seq x y z
N LEU A 1 -2.00 -3.88 5.40
CA LEU A 1 -3.22 -3.42 4.68
C LEU A 1 -3.25 -1.91 4.45
N PHE A 2 -3.25 -1.08 5.50
CA PHE A 2 -3.44 0.38 5.37
C PHE A 2 -2.37 1.08 4.53
N GLY A 3 -1.12 0.61 4.58
CA GLY A 3 -0.08 1.08 3.66
C GLY A 3 -0.36 0.77 2.19
N LEU A 4 -0.94 -0.39 1.89
CA LEU A 4 -1.34 -0.72 0.51
C LEU A 4 -2.54 0.13 0.06
N LEU A 5 -3.49 0.41 0.96
CA LEU A 5 -4.61 1.31 0.67
C LEU A 5 -4.11 2.73 0.36
N GLY A 6 -3.16 3.24 1.15
CA GLY A 6 -2.51 4.53 0.88
C GLY A 6 -1.76 4.54 -0.45
N ALA A 7 -0.96 3.51 -0.73
CA ALA A 7 -0.23 3.40 -1.99
C ALA A 7 -1.16 3.30 -3.21
N GLY A 8 -2.24 2.51 -3.11
CA GLY A 8 -3.26 2.37 -4.15
C GLY A 8 -4.02 3.67 -4.40
N TRP A 9 -4.31 4.46 -3.36
CA TRP A 9 -4.90 5.79 -3.51
C TRP A 9 -3.98 6.73 -4.29
N SER A 10 -2.68 6.73 -3.97
CA SER A 10 -1.67 7.50 -4.71
C SER A 10 -1.48 7.00 -6.15
N LEU A 11 -1.59 5.70 -6.40
CA LEU A 11 -1.58 5.12 -7.74
C LEU A 11 -2.73 5.67 -8.59
N GLY A 12 -3.97 5.62 -8.07
CA GLY A 12 -5.13 6.20 -8.78
C GLY A 12 -4.95 7.69 -9.08
N LYS A 13 -4.45 8.46 -8.09
CA LYS A 13 -4.14 9.89 -8.26
C LYS A 13 -3.08 10.15 -9.34
N ARG A 14 -2.03 9.32 -9.44
CA ARG A 14 -0.93 9.51 -10.40
C ARG A 14 -1.22 8.98 -11.79
N HIS A 15 -2.09 7.97 -11.88
CA HIS A 15 -2.58 7.51 -13.16
C HIS A 15 -3.48 8.56 -13.82
N GLY A 16 -4.44 9.11 -13.06
CA GLY A 16 -5.45 10.01 -13.63
C GLY A 16 -6.32 9.31 -14.68
N GLY A 17 -7.17 10.10 -15.36
CA GLY A 17 -8.21 9.55 -16.22
C GLY A 17 -9.30 8.83 -15.42
N GLN A 18 -10.28 8.26 -16.12
CA GLN A 18 -11.44 7.63 -15.49
C GLN A 18 -11.05 6.46 -14.58
N TRP A 19 -10.16 5.59 -15.07
CA TRP A 19 -9.65 4.48 -14.27
C TRP A 19 -8.93 4.92 -12.99
N GLY A 20 -8.11 5.98 -13.07
CA GLY A 20 -7.41 6.51 -11.91
C GLY A 20 -8.36 7.05 -10.84
N GLU A 21 -9.46 7.69 -11.26
CA GLU A 21 -10.49 8.20 -10.35
C GLU A 21 -11.29 7.05 -9.71
N ASP A 22 -11.64 6.02 -10.47
CA ASP A 22 -12.33 4.82 -9.96
C ASP A 22 -11.48 4.09 -8.92
N ALA A 23 -10.20 3.87 -9.24
CA ALA A 23 -9.24 3.27 -8.31
C ALA A 23 -9.08 4.12 -7.05
N ARG A 24 -8.92 5.44 -7.20
CA ARG A 24 -8.79 6.37 -6.07
C ARG A 24 -10.04 6.36 -5.18
N ARG A 25 -11.23 6.31 -5.78
CA ARG A 25 -12.50 6.22 -5.06
C ARG A 25 -12.58 4.92 -4.27
N MET A 26 -12.26 3.79 -4.89
CA MET A 26 -12.25 2.47 -4.23
C MET A 26 -11.31 2.46 -3.03
N PHE A 27 -10.04 2.81 -3.22
CA PHE A 27 -9.05 2.79 -2.14
C PHE A 27 -9.39 3.79 -1.01
N ARG A 28 -9.92 4.97 -1.35
CA ARG A 28 -10.39 5.94 -0.35
C ARG A 28 -11.54 5.37 0.49
N THR A 29 -12.54 4.76 -0.15
CA THR A 29 -13.68 4.18 0.56
C THR A 29 -13.20 3.10 1.54
N TRP A 30 -12.36 2.17 1.09
CA TRP A 30 -11.82 1.13 1.96
C TRP A 30 -10.91 1.67 3.08
N ALA A 31 -10.10 2.69 2.79
CA ALA A 31 -9.28 3.35 3.81
C ALA A 31 -10.13 3.97 4.92
N ILE A 32 -11.18 4.72 4.56
CA ILE A 32 -12.08 5.35 5.53
C ILE A 32 -12.81 4.29 6.34
N SER A 33 -13.43 3.31 5.68
CA SER A 33 -14.13 2.22 6.35
C SER A 33 -13.22 1.45 7.30
N GLY A 34 -11.98 1.16 6.89
CA GLY A 34 -11.01 0.47 7.72
C GLY A 34 -10.56 1.28 8.94
N VAL A 35 -10.35 2.59 8.80
CA VAL A 35 -9.99 3.45 9.94
C VAL A 35 -11.15 3.52 10.93
N LEU A 36 -12.39 3.71 10.45
CA LEU A 36 -13.58 3.72 11.30
C LEU A 36 -13.75 2.38 12.04
N TYR A 37 -13.53 1.27 11.36
CA TYR A 37 -13.54 -0.06 11.97
C TYR A 37 -12.45 -0.23 13.05
N SER A 38 -11.29 0.39 12.86
CA SER A 38 -10.19 0.34 13.83
C SER A 38 -10.52 1.02 15.17
N PHE A 39 -11.47 1.95 15.19
CA PHE A 39 -11.99 2.54 16.43
C PHE A 39 -13.03 1.64 17.11
N ALA A 40 -13.72 0.77 16.35
CA ALA A 40 -14.77 -0.11 16.87
C ALA A 40 -14.21 -1.40 17.47
N VAL A 41 -13.00 -1.83 17.06
CA VAL A 41 -12.40 -3.09 17.53
C VAL A 41 -11.32 -2.83 18.58
N PRO A 42 -11.50 -3.28 19.84
CA PRO A 42 -10.49 -3.15 20.88
C PRO A 42 -9.25 -4.00 20.55
N GLY A 43 -8.07 -3.49 20.91
CA GLY A 43 -6.78 -4.13 20.64
C GLY A 43 -6.15 -3.77 19.29
N VAL A 44 -6.80 -2.94 18.47
CA VAL A 44 -6.27 -2.48 17.17
C VAL A 44 -5.49 -1.17 17.31
N SER A 45 -4.29 -1.11 16.73
CA SER A 45 -3.42 0.08 16.81
C SER A 45 -3.83 1.16 15.80
N ILE A 46 -4.63 2.14 16.24
CA ILE A 46 -5.02 3.29 15.41
C ILE A 46 -3.80 4.06 14.84
N PRO A 47 -2.74 4.36 15.62
CA PRO A 47 -1.57 5.03 15.08
C PRO A 47 -0.86 4.19 13.99
N GLY A 48 -0.86 2.86 14.10
CA GLY A 48 -0.28 1.98 13.09
C GLY A 48 -1.10 1.98 11.78
N HIS A 49 -2.43 2.06 11.89
CA HIS A 49 -3.33 2.14 10.74
C HIS A 49 -3.19 3.48 10.01
N VAL A 50 -3.23 4.59 10.76
CA VAL A 50 -3.06 5.94 10.22
C VAL A 50 -1.66 6.14 9.67
N GLY A 51 -0.63 5.73 10.41
CA GLY A 51 0.77 5.80 9.97
C GLY A 51 1.04 4.96 8.72
N GLY A 52 0.48 3.75 8.66
CA GLY A 52 0.51 2.92 7.46
C GLY A 52 -0.10 3.63 6.26
N LEU A 53 -1.31 4.19 6.42
CA LEU A 53 -2.00 4.95 5.37
C LEU A 53 -1.17 6.12 4.83
N ILE A 54 -0.63 6.95 5.72
CA ILE A 54 0.17 8.13 5.35
C ILE A 54 1.48 7.69 4.69
N GLY A 55 2.22 6.77 5.31
CA GLY A 55 3.49 6.27 4.79
C GLY A 55 3.34 5.59 3.42
N GLY A 56 2.31 4.75 3.28
CA GLY A 56 1.96 4.10 2.02
C GLY A 56 1.56 5.09 0.94
N ALA A 57 0.77 6.12 1.27
CA ALA A 57 0.41 7.17 0.33
C ALA A 57 1.63 7.99 -0.12
N LEU A 58 2.54 8.34 0.80
CA LEU A 58 3.78 9.05 0.47
C LEU A 58 4.68 8.20 -0.44
N LEU A 59 4.91 6.94 -0.09
CA LEU A 59 5.70 6.02 -0.93
C LEU A 59 5.04 5.81 -2.28
N GLY A 60 3.74 5.49 -2.33
CA GLY A 60 3.02 5.34 -3.59
C GLY A 60 3.04 6.60 -4.44
N TYR A 61 3.02 7.78 -3.81
CA TYR A 61 3.23 9.02 -4.54
C TYR A 61 4.66 9.06 -5.09
N LEU A 62 5.70 8.95 -4.28
CA LEU A 62 7.09 9.06 -4.76
C LEU A 62 7.46 8.03 -5.85
N LEU A 63 6.95 6.80 -5.73
CA LEU A 63 7.38 5.65 -6.53
C LEU A 63 6.55 5.43 -7.80
N VAL A 64 5.27 5.82 -7.83
CA VAL A 64 4.41 5.60 -9.00
C VAL A 64 4.70 6.67 -10.08
N PRO A 65 5.04 6.28 -11.32
CA PRO A 65 5.19 7.22 -12.43
C PRO A 65 3.85 7.88 -12.78
N GLN A 66 3.86 9.16 -13.15
CA GLN A 66 2.67 9.82 -13.70
C GLN A 66 2.31 9.19 -15.06
N ALA A 67 1.03 8.90 -15.32
CA ALA A 67 0.60 8.24 -16.56
C ALA A 67 1.02 8.98 -17.84
N ARG A 68 1.20 10.31 -17.78
CA ARG A 68 1.75 11.10 -18.91
C ARG A 68 3.14 10.64 -19.36
N ARG A 69 3.90 9.90 -18.53
CA ARG A 69 5.22 9.35 -18.87
C ARG A 69 5.17 7.92 -19.44
N MET A 70 4.01 7.26 -19.51
CA MET A 70 3.90 5.85 -19.95
C MET A 70 4.11 5.65 -21.46
N GLY A 71 4.25 6.74 -22.24
CA GLY A 71 4.74 6.67 -23.63
C GLY A 71 6.24 6.41 -23.77
N ALA A 72 7.01 6.58 -22.69
CA ALA A 72 8.40 6.14 -22.60
C ALA A 72 8.44 4.92 -21.67
N VAL A 73 9.11 3.84 -22.08
CA VAL A 73 9.38 2.69 -21.21
C VAL A 73 10.14 3.20 -19.98
N ALA A 74 9.42 3.46 -18.89
CA ALA A 74 10.00 3.90 -17.64
C ALA A 74 10.87 2.77 -17.12
N ARG A 75 12.20 2.89 -17.25
CA ARG A 75 13.13 1.98 -16.57
C ARG A 75 12.93 2.18 -15.07
N ASN A 76 12.27 1.22 -14.44
CA ASN A 76 12.19 1.17 -12.99
C ASN A 76 13.62 1.07 -12.44
N PRO A 77 14.06 1.97 -11.55
CA PRO A 77 15.38 1.88 -10.97
C PRO A 77 15.51 0.60 -10.13
N PRO A 78 16.68 -0.06 -10.12
CA PRO A 78 16.84 -1.40 -9.54
C PRO A 78 16.50 -1.47 -8.05
N TRP A 79 16.70 -0.40 -7.29
CA TRP A 79 16.33 -0.33 -5.87
C TRP A 79 14.82 -0.47 -5.62
N LEU A 80 13.97 -0.05 -6.57
CA LEU A 80 12.52 -0.22 -6.46
C LEU A 80 12.10 -1.68 -6.60
N VAL A 81 12.77 -2.41 -7.49
CA VAL A 81 12.56 -3.86 -7.67
C VAL A 81 13.02 -4.61 -6.43
N LEU A 82 14.16 -4.22 -5.84
CA LEU A 82 14.66 -4.79 -4.60
C LEU A 82 13.71 -4.52 -3.41
N LEU A 83 13.19 -3.29 -3.28
CA LEU A 83 12.21 -2.96 -2.24
C LEU A 83 10.90 -3.73 -2.41
N ALA A 84 10.40 -3.86 -3.65
CA ALA A 84 9.21 -4.65 -3.94
C ALA A 84 9.45 -6.14 -3.64
N GLY A 85 10.62 -6.66 -4.01
CA GLY A 85 11.04 -8.03 -3.71
C GLY A 85 11.13 -8.30 -2.20
N LEU A 86 11.75 -7.40 -1.44
CA LEU A 86 11.81 -7.49 0.02
C LEU A 86 10.42 -7.42 0.66
N ALA A 87 9.56 -6.52 0.19
CA ALA A 87 8.19 -6.41 0.68
C ALA A 87 7.39 -7.70 0.40
N LEU A 88 7.51 -8.25 -0.81
CA LEU A 88 6.85 -9.51 -1.18
C LEU A 88 7.39 -10.70 -0.38
N PHE A 89 8.71 -10.76 -0.15
CA PHE A 89 9.34 -11.83 0.63
C PHE A 89 9.00 -11.75 2.13
N SER A 90 8.83 -10.55 2.68
CA SER A 90 8.48 -10.37 4.09
C SER A 90 7.15 -11.03 4.47
N VAL A 91 6.21 -11.15 3.52
CA VAL A 91 4.91 -11.77 3.75
C VAL A 91 5.03 -13.26 4.06
N PRO A 92 5.52 -14.15 3.17
CA PRO A 92 5.69 -15.56 3.47
C PRO A 92 6.69 -15.80 4.62
N ALA A 93 7.76 -15.01 4.73
CA ALA A 93 8.71 -15.13 5.84
C ALA A 93 8.04 -14.91 7.21
N SER A 94 7.09 -13.97 7.31
CA SER A 94 6.34 -13.75 8.55
C SER A 94 5.46 -14.94 8.94
N PHE A 95 4.83 -15.61 7.97
CA PHE A 95 4.04 -16.83 8.22
C PHE A 95 4.93 -18.01 8.62
N ALA A 96 6.08 -18.17 7.98
CA ALA A 96 7.04 -19.22 8.32
C ALA A 96 7.59 -19.06 9.75
N LEU A 97 7.96 -17.84 10.13
CA LEU A 97 8.43 -17.54 11.49
C LEU A 97 7.34 -17.75 12.54
N ALA A 98 6.10 -17.36 12.25
CA ALA A 98 4.97 -17.62 13.14
C ALA A 98 4.73 -19.13 13.31
N ALA A 99 4.76 -19.90 12.23
CA ALA A 99 4.58 -21.36 12.28
C ALA A 99 5.65 -22.07 13.12
N LEU A 100 6.89 -21.57 13.11
CA LEU A 100 7.97 -22.07 13.96
C LEU A 100 7.81 -21.71 15.45
N HIS A 101 7.04 -20.66 15.78
CA HIS A 101 6.85 -20.20 17.17
C HIS A 101 5.58 -20.75 17.84
N PHE A 102 4.58 -21.16 17.04
CA PHE A 102 3.31 -21.73 17.52
C PHE A 102 3.21 -23.26 17.33
N GLY A 103 4.27 -23.89 16.84
CA GLY A 103 4.37 -25.34 16.63
C GLY A 103 4.93 -26.12 17.81
N ASP A 104 5.36 -25.43 18.88
CA ASP A 104 5.81 -26.00 20.16
C ASP A 104 4.68 -25.92 21.21
#